data_AF-A0A0R2A267-F1
#
_entry.id   AF-A0A0R2A267-F1
#
_cell.length_a   1.000
_cell.length_b   1.000
_cell.length_c   1.000
_cell.angle_alpha   90.00
_cell.angle_beta   90.00
_cell.angle_gamma   90.00
#
_symmetry.space_group_name_H-M   'P 1'
#
loop_
_entity.id
_entity.type
_entity.pdbx_description
1 polymer ?
#
loop_
_entity_poly.entity_id
_entity_poly.type
_entity_poly.pdbx_seq_one_letter_code
_entity_poly.pdbx_strand_id
1 'polypeptide(L)'
;MLAMTYDATTKIFNGYVEVADENSVPANATLVKPNGIVQPYTWDGVKWTGQSVDDYQTERQSTGTTSVGPTAEQQMINALGLQVASLQATVTKLTTTDGGAA
;
A
#
# COMPACT_ATOMS: atom_id res chain seq x y z
N MET A 1 26.18 11.09 -10.82
CA MET A 1 26.16 9.93 -9.89
C MET A 1 24.94 10.03 -8.99
N LEU A 2 24.41 8.92 -8.48
CA LEU A 2 23.23 8.96 -7.60
C LEU A 2 23.67 8.85 -6.13
N ALA A 3 23.37 9.88 -5.34
CA ALA A 3 23.52 9.87 -3.89
C ALA A 3 22.16 9.65 -3.23
N MET A 4 22.17 8.97 -2.09
CA MET A 4 21.00 8.67 -1.29
C MET A 4 20.88 9.67 -0.16
N THR A 5 19.73 10.32 -0.07
CA THR A 5 19.46 11.32 0.96
C THR A 5 18.77 10.65 2.16
N TYR A 6 19.09 11.16 3.34
CA TYR A 6 18.40 10.83 4.57
C TYR A 6 17.96 12.10 5.29
N ASP A 7 16.96 11.96 6.15
CA ASP A 7 16.52 13.03 7.04
C ASP A 7 17.60 13.32 8.09
N ALA A 8 17.96 14.59 8.26
CA ALA A 8 19.10 14.96 9.10
C ALA A 8 18.89 14.62 10.58
N THR A 9 17.64 14.56 11.05
CA THR A 9 17.26 14.32 12.44
C THR A 9 17.08 12.84 12.72
N THR A 10 16.24 12.16 11.94
CA THR A 10 15.86 10.75 12.14
C THR A 10 16.83 9.78 11.47
N LYS A 11 17.68 10.26 10.56
CA LYS A 11 18.57 9.45 9.72
C LYS A 11 17.87 8.45 8.81
N ILE A 12 16.55 8.56 8.65
CA ILE A 12 15.77 7.68 7.81
C ILE A 12 15.97 8.08 6.34
N PHE A 13 16.12 7.08 5.47
CA PHE A 13 16.15 7.26 4.02
C PHE A 13 14.92 8.05 3.54
N ASN A 14 15.15 9.13 2.78
CA ASN A 14 14.07 9.98 2.28
C ASN A 14 14.12 10.24 0.77
N GLY A 15 15.13 9.73 0.04
CA GLY A 15 15.16 9.85 -1.42
C GLY A 15 16.54 9.71 -2.04
N TYR A 16 16.63 10.19 -3.27
CA TYR A 16 17.85 10.21 -4.06
C TYR A 16 18.06 11.57 -4.70
N VAL A 17 19.32 11.94 -4.91
CA VAL A 17 19.73 13.14 -5.63
C VAL A 17 20.86 12.81 -6.59
N GLU A 18 20.82 13.41 -7.77
CA GLU A 18 21.93 13.33 -8.70
C GLU A 18 23.01 14.35 -8.33
N VAL A 19 24.25 13.89 -8.23
CA VAL A 19 25.42 14.70 -7.90
C VAL A 19 26.47 14.57 -9.00
N ALA A 20 27.21 15.65 -9.26
CA ALA A 20 28.24 15.65 -10.30
C ALA A 20 29.39 14.68 -9.96
N ASP A 21 29.89 14.76 -8.72
CA ASP A 21 31.04 13.99 -8.21
C ASP A 21 30.92 13.74 -6.69
N GLU A 22 31.94 13.09 -6.11
CA GLU A 22 31.98 12.74 -4.67
C GLU A 22 32.07 13.99 -3.77
N ASN A 23 32.63 15.10 -4.27
CA ASN A 23 32.72 16.35 -3.52
C ASN A 23 31.40 17.14 -3.53
N SER A 24 30.47 16.76 -4.41
CA SER A 24 29.16 17.37 -4.56
C SER A 24 28.07 16.69 -3.74
N VAL A 25 28.43 15.72 -2.88
CA VAL A 25 27.48 14.98 -2.04
C VAL A 25 27.00 15.87 -0.88
N PRO A 26 25.69 16.12 -0.73
CA PRO A 26 25.16 16.87 0.41
C PRO A 26 25.49 16.23 1.76
N ALA A 27 25.54 17.04 2.83
CA ALA A 27 25.88 16.55 4.18
C ALA A 27 24.94 15.46 4.71
N ASN A 28 23.67 15.47 4.29
CA ASN A 28 22.68 14.46 4.64
C ASN A 28 22.48 13.43 3.50
N ALA A 29 23.53 13.18 2.73
CA ALA A 29 23.51 12.20 1.66
C ALA A 29 24.74 11.28 1.70
N THR A 30 24.64 10.12 1.05
CA THR A 30 25.71 9.14 0.95
C THR A 30 25.69 8.46 -0.40
N LEU A 31 26.85 8.08 -0.93
CA LEU A 31 26.97 7.24 -2.13
C LEU A 31 26.84 5.74 -1.80
N VAL A 32 26.83 5.38 -0.52
CA VAL A 32 26.69 4.00 -0.05
C VAL A 32 25.25 3.55 -0.28
N LYS A 33 25.07 2.46 -1.04
CA LYS A 33 23.77 1.84 -1.31
C LYS A 33 23.34 0.88 -0.20
N PRO A 34 22.02 0.75 0.09
CA PRO A 34 21.56 -0.23 1.05
C PRO A 34 21.66 -1.61 0.37
N ASN A 35 22.09 -2.62 1.12
CA ASN A 35 22.24 -3.96 0.57
C ASN A 35 21.74 -5.00 1.58
N GLY A 36 20.97 -5.97 1.10
CA GLY A 36 20.46 -7.07 1.93
C GLY A 36 19.43 -6.68 2.99
N ILE A 37 18.88 -5.47 2.92
CA ILE A 37 17.90 -4.95 3.89
C ILE A 37 16.64 -4.41 3.19
N VAL A 38 15.52 -4.41 3.92
CA VAL A 38 14.23 -3.87 3.48
C VAL A 38 13.93 -2.52 4.15
N GLN A 39 13.09 -1.71 3.51
CA GLN A 39 12.69 -0.41 4.06
C GLN A 39 11.83 -0.57 5.32
N PRO A 40 11.86 0.40 6.26
CA PRO A 40 12.65 1.64 6.21
C PRO A 40 14.14 1.44 6.50
N TYR A 41 15.00 2.22 5.83
CA TYR A 41 16.45 2.22 6.05
C TYR A 41 16.86 3.37 6.97
N THR A 42 17.77 3.12 7.91
CA THR A 42 18.33 4.15 8.81
C THR A 42 19.84 4.23 8.63
N TRP A 43 20.36 5.44 8.44
CA TRP A 43 21.79 5.69 8.30
C TRP A 43 22.47 5.79 9.67
N ASP A 44 23.47 4.94 9.93
CA ASP A 44 24.20 4.93 11.20
C ASP A 44 25.48 5.81 11.19
N GLY A 45 25.78 6.44 10.05
CA GLY A 45 27.02 7.19 9.81
C GLY A 45 28.01 6.48 8.88
N VAL A 46 27.88 5.16 8.72
CA VAL A 46 28.80 4.32 7.92
C VAL A 46 28.05 3.44 6.92
N LYS A 47 26.89 2.90 7.31
CA LYS A 47 26.08 2.01 6.48
C LYS A 47 24.58 2.21 6.75
N TRP A 48 23.78 1.63 5.86
CA TRP A 48 22.35 1.51 6.08
C TRP A 48 22.04 0.34 7.00
N THR A 49 21.14 0.58 7.94
CA THR A 49 20.61 -0.40 8.90
C THR A 49 19.12 -0.56 8.67
N GLY A 50 18.60 -1.77 8.88
CA GLY A 50 17.21 -2.13 8.65
C GLY A 50 16.99 -3.63 8.86
N GLN A 51 15.76 -4.07 8.66
CA GLN A 51 15.41 -5.49 8.68
C GLN A 51 16.06 -6.21 7.50
N SER A 52 16.57 -7.43 7.71
CA SER A 52 17.13 -8.22 6.63
C SER A 52 16.03 -8.70 5.66
N VAL A 53 16.40 -8.95 4.42
CA VAL A 53 15.47 -9.51 3.42
C VAL A 53 14.94 -10.89 3.84
N ASP A 54 15.77 -11.71 4.48
CA ASP A 54 15.41 -13.07 4.89
C ASP A 54 14.44 -13.07 6.08
N ASP A 55 14.67 -12.19 7.06
CA ASP A 55 13.77 -12.02 8.19
C ASP A 55 12.40 -11.51 7.72
N TYR A 56 12.39 -10.53 6.82
CA TYR A 56 11.16 -10.01 6.22
C TYR A 56 10.36 -11.08 5.47
N GLN A 57 11.04 -11.94 4.70
CA GLN A 57 10.38 -13.04 3.99
C GLN A 57 9.80 -14.07 4.96
N THR A 58 10.53 -14.42 6.02
CA THR A 58 10.08 -15.37 7.05
C THR A 58 8.83 -14.86 7.76
N GLU A 59 8.80 -13.58 8.13
CA GLU A 59 7.63 -12.95 8.73
C GLU A 59 6.41 -13.01 7.80
N ARG A 60 6.59 -12.68 6.51
CA ARG A 60 5.52 -12.70 5.50
C ARG A 60 5.02 -14.10 5.18
N GLN A 61 5.87 -15.12 5.26
CA GLN A 61 5.46 -16.52 5.11
C GLN A 61 4.65 -17.01 6.32
N SER A 62 4.95 -16.52 7.53
CA SER A 62 4.19 -16.87 8.75
C SER A 62 2.80 -16.24 8.79
N THR A 63 2.61 -15.09 8.11
CA THR A 63 1.29 -14.51 7.87
C THR A 63 0.65 -15.21 6.67
N GLY A 64 0.21 -16.45 6.86
CA GLY A 64 -0.59 -17.18 5.88
C GLY A 64 -1.64 -16.24 5.30
N THR A 65 -1.63 -16.11 3.98
CA THR A 65 -2.53 -15.23 3.22
C THR A 65 -3.96 -15.48 3.66
N THR A 66 -4.52 -14.61 4.50
CA THR A 66 -5.95 -14.53 4.66
C THR A 66 -6.47 -14.13 3.29
N SER A 67 -7.22 -15.06 2.66
CA SER A 67 -7.84 -14.82 1.36
C SER A 67 -8.55 -13.46 1.41
N VAL A 68 -8.08 -12.50 0.61
CA VAL A 68 -8.68 -11.16 0.43
C VAL A 68 -9.94 -11.23 -0.43
N GLY A 69 -10.67 -12.34 -0.35
CA GLY A 69 -12.00 -12.47 -0.93
C GLY A 69 -13.02 -11.68 -0.10
N PRO A 70 -14.14 -11.26 -0.72
CA PRO A 70 -15.21 -10.64 0.02
C PRO A 70 -15.66 -11.56 1.15
N THR A 71 -15.75 -11.02 2.37
CA THR A 71 -16.19 -11.78 3.54
C THR A 71 -17.60 -12.32 3.32
N ALA A 72 -17.98 -13.33 4.09
CA ALA A 72 -19.35 -13.86 4.03
C ALA A 72 -20.39 -12.74 4.26
N GLU A 73 -20.12 -11.80 5.17
CA GLU A 73 -20.99 -10.64 5.39
C GLU A 73 -21.07 -9.72 4.17
N GLN A 74 -19.95 -9.44 3.51
CA GLN A 74 -19.93 -8.61 2.30
C GLN A 74 -20.70 -9.26 1.15
N GLN A 75 -20.63 -10.59 1.02
CA GLN A 75 -21.41 -11.34 0.05
C GLN A 75 -22.91 -11.29 0.36
N MET A 76 -23.29 -11.43 1.64
CA MET A 76 -24.69 -11.32 2.07
C MET A 76 -25.28 -9.94 1.82
N ILE A 77 -24.51 -8.87 2.08
CA ILE A 77 -24.96 -7.49 1.82
C ILE A 77 -25.23 -7.28 0.33
N ASN A 78 -24.34 -7.77 -0.55
CA ASN A 78 -24.56 -7.71 -1.99
C ASN A 78 -25.81 -8.48 -2.43
N ALA A 79 -26.02 -9.69 -1.88
CA ALA A 79 -27.22 -10.48 -2.17
C ALA A 79 -28.51 -9.77 -1.73
N LEU A 80 -28.50 -9.15 -0.55
CA LEU A 80 -29.62 -8.37 -0.04
C LEU A 80 -29.89 -7.14 -0.91
N GLY A 81 -28.85 -6.42 -1.33
CA GLY A 81 -28.98 -5.27 -2.23
C GLY A 81 -29.66 -5.63 -3.56
N LEU A 82 -29.28 -6.77 -4.16
CA LEU A 82 -29.92 -7.28 -5.38
C LEU A 82 -31.39 -7.63 -5.17
N GLN A 83 -31.74 -8.24 -4.04
CA GLN A 83 -33.13 -8.55 -3.70
C GLN A 83 -33.97 -7.26 -3.56
N VAL A 84 -33.47 -6.27 -2.82
CA VAL A 84 -34.16 -4.98 -2.63
C VAL A 84 -34.36 -4.26 -3.97
N ALA A 85 -33.34 -4.20 -4.82
CA ALA A 85 -33.45 -3.59 -6.15
C ALA A 85 -34.50 -4.30 -7.02
N SER A 86 -34.55 -5.63 -6.99
CA SER A 86 -35.53 -6.42 -7.74
C SER A 86 -36.96 -6.20 -7.24
N LEU A 87 -37.13 -6.11 -5.91
CA LEU A 87 -38.40 -5.78 -5.28
C LEU A 87 -38.85 -4.36 -5.67
N GLN A 88 -37.96 -3.36 -5.58
CA GLN A 88 -38.25 -1.98 -5.98
C GLN A 88 -38.63 -1.88 -7.46
N ALA A 89 -37.94 -2.59 -8.35
CA ALA A 89 -38.27 -2.64 -9.77
C ALA A 89 -39.66 -3.26 -10.02
N THR A 90 -40.01 -4.32 -9.29
CA THR A 90 -41.32 -4.98 -9.38
C THR A 90 -42.44 -4.07 -8.88
N VAL A 91 -42.26 -3.44 -7.72
CA VAL A 91 -43.22 -2.46 -7.18
C VAL A 91 -43.40 -1.30 -8.13
N THR A 92 -42.32 -0.71 -8.63
CA THR A 92 -42.38 0.38 -9.61
C THR A 92 -43.19 -0.03 -10.83
N LYS A 93 -42.88 -1.19 -11.43
CA LYS A 93 -43.61 -1.73 -12.58
C LYS A 93 -45.10 -1.91 -12.31
N LEU A 94 -45.48 -2.45 -11.15
CA LEU A 94 -46.89 -2.60 -10.77
C LEU A 94 -47.59 -1.25 -10.59
N THR A 95 -46.94 -0.31 -9.89
CA THR A 95 -47.51 1.02 -9.63
C THR A 95 -47.60 1.91 -10.87
N THR A 96 -46.74 1.73 -11.87
CA THR A 96 -46.84 2.44 -13.16
C THR A 96 -47.81 1.79 -14.14
N THR A 97 -48.12 0.49 -13.97
CA THR A 97 -49.09 -0.20 -14.84
C THR A 97 -50.53 0.09 -14.42
N ASP A 98 -50.79 0.30 -13.12
CA ASP A 98 -52.13 0.66 -12.61
C ASP A 98 -52.47 2.17 -12.70
N GLY A 99 -51.51 3.04 -13.03
CA GLY A 99 -51.73 4.49 -13.14
C GLY A 99 -52.13 5.00 -14.53
N GLY A 100 -52.28 4.11 -15.52
CA GLY A 100 -52.43 4.45 -16.94
C GLY A 100 -53.77 4.05 -17.57
N ALA A 101 -54.86 4.00 -16.79
CA ALA A 101 -56.21 3.81 -17.31
C ALA A 101 -57.21 4.70 -16.57
N ALA A 102 -57.32 5.96 -17.01
CA ALA A 102 -58.48 6.82 -16.80
C ALA A 102 -58.57 7.83 -17.95
#